data_AF-A0A368GC51-F1
#
_entry.id   AF-A0A368GC51-F1
#
_cell.length_a   1.000
_cell.length_b   1.000
_cell.length_c   1.000
_cell.angle_alpha   90.00
_cell.angle_beta   90.00
_cell.angle_gamma   90.00
#
_symmetry.space_group_name_H-M   'P 1'
#
loop_
_entity.id
_entity.type
_entity.pdbx_description
1 polymer ?
#
loop_
_entity_poly.entity_id
_entity_poly.type
_entity_poly.pdbx_seq_one_letter_code
_entity_poly.pdbx_strand_id
1 'polypeptide(L)'
;MENDHDSMLRQLNTIEDAWSELLKRSELRSSCAICTLEENRDMHQTVRCSRFPDAVARTLQAAKAALCERCLKPKHGTEDCGVSCMYCGLPHNTLLCSNRGRPGPYKRRHH
;
A
#
# COMPACT_ATOMS: atom_id res chain seq x y z
N MET A 1 46.54 -2.78 -17.95
CA MET A 1 46.23 -4.03 -17.23
C MET A 1 45.55 -3.77 -15.89
N GLU A 2 46.10 -2.99 -14.94
CA GLU A 2 45.36 -2.66 -13.69
C GLU A 2 44.12 -1.78 -13.92
N ASN A 3 44.20 -0.80 -14.84
CA ASN A 3 43.07 0.07 -15.20
C ASN A 3 41.90 -0.70 -15.87
N ASP A 4 42.20 -1.77 -16.60
CA ASP A 4 41.19 -2.56 -17.28
C ASP A 4 40.41 -3.43 -16.29
N HIS A 5 41.11 -3.96 -15.28
CA HIS A 5 40.50 -4.72 -14.20
C HIS A 5 39.61 -3.85 -13.30
N ASP A 6 40.05 -2.64 -12.95
CA ASP A 6 39.24 -1.68 -12.18
C ASP A 6 38.00 -1.23 -12.97
N SER A 7 38.15 -1.04 -14.29
CA SER A 7 37.03 -0.73 -15.19
C SER A 7 36.00 -1.88 -15.23
N MET A 8 36.46 -3.12 -15.34
CA MET A 8 35.60 -4.31 -15.32
C MET A 8 34.85 -4.47 -13.99
N LEU A 9 35.52 -4.26 -12.85
CA LEU A 9 34.90 -4.32 -11.53
C LEU A 9 33.77 -3.29 -11.37
N ARG A 10 33.97 -2.06 -11.85
CA ARG A 10 32.93 -1.02 -11.82
C ARG A 10 31.72 -1.40 -12.68
N GLN A 11 31.96 -1.98 -13.84
CA GLN A 11 30.88 -2.46 -14.71
C GLN A 11 30.09 -3.60 -14.06
N LEU A 12 30.77 -4.55 -13.40
CA LEU A 12 30.11 -5.63 -12.66
C LEU A 12 29.24 -5.08 -11.54
N ASN A 13 29.75 -4.17 -10.70
CA ASN A 13 28.97 -3.55 -9.63
C ASN A 13 27.73 -2.82 -10.18
N THR A 14 27.88 -2.12 -11.31
CA THR A 14 26.75 -1.42 -11.96
C THR A 14 25.67 -2.40 -12.42
N ILE A 15 26.08 -3.55 -12.96
CA ILE A 15 25.15 -4.60 -13.39
C ILE A 15 24.47 -5.23 -12.17
N GLU A 16 25.20 -5.51 -11.09
CA GLU A 16 24.63 -6.05 -9.85
C GLU A 16 23.59 -5.11 -9.22
N ASP A 17 23.88 -3.82 -9.20
CA ASP A 17 22.94 -2.80 -8.71
C ASP A 17 21.68 -2.73 -9.59
N ALA A 18 21.86 -2.72 -10.91
CA ALA A 18 20.75 -2.71 -11.86
C ALA A 18 19.89 -3.99 -11.74
N TRP A 19 20.53 -5.14 -11.56
CA TRP A 19 19.85 -6.42 -11.38
C TRP A 19 19.05 -6.45 -10.07
N SER A 20 19.65 -5.97 -8.98
CA SER A 20 19.01 -5.87 -7.68
C SER A 20 17.77 -4.96 -7.73
N GLU A 21 17.84 -3.86 -8.47
CA GLU A 21 16.70 -2.95 -8.64
C GLU A 21 15.59 -3.56 -9.51
N LEU A 22 15.94 -4.26 -10.60
CA LEU A 22 14.97 -4.99 -11.41
C LEU A 22 14.25 -6.07 -10.61
N LEU A 23 14.99 -6.79 -9.76
CA LEU A 23 14.44 -7.85 -8.93
C LEU A 23 13.38 -7.29 -7.96
N LYS A 24 13.69 -6.18 -7.26
CA LYS A 24 12.74 -5.47 -6.39
C LYS A 24 11.49 -4.97 -7.12
N ARG A 25 11.61 -4.54 -8.38
CA ARG A 25 10.48 -4.08 -9.19
C ARG A 25 9.63 -5.22 -9.73
N SER A 26 10.25 -6.38 -9.96
CA SER A 26 9.60 -7.59 -10.44
C SER A 26 8.91 -8.39 -9.33
N GLU A 27 9.14 -8.03 -8.06
CA GLU A 27 8.42 -8.62 -6.94
C GLU A 27 6.92 -8.51 -7.17
N LEU A 28 6.30 -9.68 -7.28
CA LEU A 28 4.88 -9.80 -7.49
C LEU A 28 4.18 -9.16 -6.27
N ARG A 29 3.24 -8.26 -6.51
CA ARG A 29 2.47 -7.59 -5.45
C ARG A 29 1.01 -8.02 -5.54
N SER A 30 0.44 -8.29 -4.37
CA SER A 30 -0.99 -8.52 -4.23
C SER A 30 -1.76 -7.27 -4.68
N SER A 31 -2.82 -7.43 -5.49
CA SER A 31 -3.74 -6.34 -5.85
C SER A 31 -4.51 -5.78 -4.65
N CYS A 32 -4.60 -6.56 -3.57
CA CYS A 32 -5.10 -6.14 -2.28
C CYS A 32 -3.92 -5.75 -1.39
N ALA A 33 -3.84 -4.49 -0.98
CA ALA A 33 -2.77 -3.98 -0.14
C ALA A 33 -2.70 -4.67 1.24
N ILE A 34 -3.82 -5.23 1.70
CA ILE A 34 -3.97 -5.79 3.05
C ILE A 34 -3.68 -7.31 3.07
N CYS A 35 -4.00 -8.03 2.00
CA CYS A 35 -3.78 -9.48 1.89
C CYS A 35 -2.38 -9.77 1.34
N THR A 36 -1.77 -10.88 1.80
CA THR A 36 -0.58 -11.41 1.14
C THR A 36 -0.92 -11.91 -0.27
N LEU A 37 0.13 -12.17 -1.06
CA LEU A 37 -0.01 -12.76 -2.39
C LEU A 37 -0.75 -14.11 -2.37
N GLU A 38 -0.43 -14.95 -1.38
CA GLU A 38 -1.07 -16.26 -1.21
C GLU A 38 -2.53 -16.17 -0.77
N GLU A 39 -2.89 -15.13 -0.04
CA GLU A 39 -4.24 -14.87 0.44
C GLU A 39 -5.15 -14.26 -0.64
N ASN A 40 -4.57 -13.60 -1.64
CA ASN A 40 -5.29 -12.90 -2.71
C ASN A 40 -5.34 -13.71 -4.02
N ARG A 41 -5.82 -14.96 -3.93
CA ARG A 41 -5.91 -15.86 -5.09
C ARG A 41 -6.98 -15.46 -6.10
N ASP A 42 -8.01 -14.77 -5.65
CA ASP A 42 -9.13 -14.25 -6.44
C ASP A 42 -8.85 -12.86 -7.02
N MET A 43 -7.64 -12.30 -6.81
CA MET A 43 -7.20 -11.02 -7.36
C MET A 43 -8.13 -9.84 -7.02
N HIS A 44 -8.72 -9.85 -5.82
CA HIS A 44 -9.58 -8.77 -5.38
C HIS A 44 -8.79 -7.49 -5.11
N GLN A 45 -9.45 -6.34 -5.25
CA GLN A 45 -8.90 -5.05 -4.81
C GLN A 45 -9.17 -4.83 -3.32
N THR A 46 -8.34 -4.04 -2.65
CA THR A 46 -8.43 -3.74 -1.20
C THR A 46 -9.83 -3.32 -0.74
N VAL A 47 -10.54 -2.53 -1.58
CA VAL A 47 -11.90 -2.05 -1.31
C VAL A 47 -12.91 -3.20 -1.17
N ARG A 48 -12.70 -4.29 -1.91
CA ARG A 48 -13.57 -5.48 -1.99
C ARG A 48 -13.05 -6.66 -1.15
N CYS A 49 -11.96 -6.48 -0.42
CA CYS A 49 -11.43 -7.53 0.46
C CYS A 49 -12.49 -7.96 1.47
N SER A 50 -12.93 -9.21 1.43
CA SER A 50 -13.93 -9.78 2.33
C SER A 50 -13.32 -10.42 3.59
N ARG A 51 -12.01 -10.73 3.56
CA ARG A 51 -11.27 -11.40 4.64
C ARG A 51 -11.20 -10.57 5.93
N PHE A 52 -11.17 -9.25 5.80
CA PHE A 52 -11.15 -8.30 6.92
C PHE A 52 -12.39 -7.38 6.82
N PRO A 53 -13.55 -7.81 7.35
CA PRO A 53 -14.80 -7.09 7.17
C PRO A 53 -14.87 -5.82 8.00
N ASP A 54 -14.31 -5.80 9.20
CA ASP A 54 -14.36 -4.67 10.13
C ASP A 54 -13.14 -3.74 10.00
N ALA A 55 -13.33 -2.50 10.45
CA ALA A 55 -12.32 -1.45 10.40
C ALA A 55 -11.08 -1.78 11.24
N VAL A 56 -11.27 -2.40 12.42
CA VAL A 56 -10.18 -2.69 13.35
C VAL A 56 -9.26 -3.77 12.78
N ALA A 57 -9.80 -4.86 12.25
CA ALA A 57 -9.04 -5.91 11.59
C ALA A 57 -8.26 -5.37 10.39
N ARG A 58 -8.85 -4.48 9.58
CA ARG A 58 -8.14 -3.83 8.47
C ARG A 58 -6.98 -2.96 8.96
N THR A 59 -7.15 -2.21 10.04
CA THR A 59 -6.09 -1.36 10.61
C THR A 59 -4.94 -2.21 11.14
N LEU A 60 -5.24 -3.26 11.90
CA LEU A 60 -4.23 -4.19 12.41
C LEU A 60 -3.42 -4.82 11.27
N GLN A 61 -4.10 -5.25 10.21
CA GLN A 61 -3.45 -5.86 9.07
C GLN A 61 -2.65 -4.85 8.24
N ALA A 62 -3.14 -3.60 8.09
CA ALA A 62 -2.37 -2.53 7.46
C ALA A 62 -1.09 -2.18 8.25
N ALA A 63 -1.18 -2.14 9.58
CA ALA A 63 -0.02 -1.95 10.46
C ALA A 63 0.98 -3.10 10.34
N LYS A 64 0.50 -4.35 10.33
CA LYS A 64 1.32 -5.55 10.13
C LYS A 64 2.02 -5.55 8.78
N ALA A 65 1.35 -5.07 7.73
CA ALA A 65 1.91 -4.94 6.38
C ALA A 65 2.80 -3.69 6.19
N ALA A 66 3.11 -2.96 7.28
CA ALA A 66 3.89 -1.73 7.25
C ALA A 66 3.38 -0.72 6.21
N LEU A 67 2.06 -0.53 6.16
CA LEU A 67 1.39 0.46 5.32
C LEU A 67 1.12 1.75 6.09
N CYS A 68 1.04 2.86 5.37
CA CYS A 68 0.46 4.08 5.91
C CYS A 68 -1.05 3.91 6.08
N GLU A 69 -1.55 4.13 7.30
CA GLU A 69 -2.98 4.03 7.62
C GLU A 69 -3.83 5.10 6.92
N ARG A 70 -3.22 6.16 6.38
CA ARG A 70 -3.92 7.23 5.64
C ARG A 70 -4.13 6.88 4.17
N CYS A 71 -3.09 6.44 3.47
CA CYS A 71 -3.14 6.22 2.01
C CYS A 71 -3.07 4.74 1.59
N LEU A 72 -2.80 3.81 2.52
CA LEU A 72 -2.57 2.37 2.29
C LEU A 72 -1.45 2.05 1.28
N LYS A 73 -0.51 2.98 1.10
CA LYS A 73 0.77 2.76 0.42
C LYS A 73 1.84 2.32 1.42
N PRO A 74 3.04 1.88 0.99
CA PRO A 74 4.15 1.60 1.91
C PRO A 74 4.36 2.76 2.89
N LYS A 75 4.66 2.43 4.15
CA LYS A 75 4.81 3.41 5.23
C LYS A 75 5.84 4.49 4.86
N HIS A 76 5.44 5.74 5.07
CA HIS A 76 6.24 6.95 4.87
C HIS A 76 6.03 7.89 6.08
N GLY A 77 6.71 9.04 6.11
CA GLY A 77 6.54 10.05 7.16
C GLY A 77 5.08 10.48 7.33
N THR A 78 4.66 10.77 8.55
CA THR A 78 3.27 11.15 8.86
C THR A 78 2.89 12.50 8.24
N GLU A 79 3.85 13.41 8.14
CA GLU A 79 3.66 14.76 7.61
C GLU A 79 3.49 14.77 6.09
N ASP A 80 4.03 13.76 5.40
CA ASP A 80 3.99 13.66 3.93
C ASP A 80 2.62 13.23 3.41
N CYS A 81 1.72 12.82 4.31
CA CYS A 81 0.46 12.18 3.95
C CYS A 81 -0.73 13.08 4.21
N GLY A 82 -1.07 13.89 3.22
CA GLY A 82 -2.25 14.77 3.24
C GLY A 82 -3.60 14.07 3.08
N VAL A 83 -3.69 12.75 3.28
CA VAL A 83 -4.94 12.00 3.12
C VAL A 83 -5.73 12.00 4.43
N SER A 84 -6.98 12.46 4.36
CA SER A 84 -7.97 12.42 5.44
C SER A 84 -9.20 11.63 5.03
N CYS A 85 -9.90 11.09 6.02
CA CYS A 85 -11.09 10.28 5.79
C CYS A 85 -12.28 11.15 5.37
N MET A 86 -12.89 10.86 4.22
CA MET A 86 -14.07 11.60 3.74
C MET A 86 -15.32 11.43 4.63
N TYR A 87 -15.39 10.38 5.45
CA TYR A 87 -16.56 10.12 6.30
C TYR A 87 -16.53 10.85 7.64
N CYS A 88 -15.35 11.05 8.23
CA CYS A 88 -15.23 11.63 9.58
C CYS A 88 -14.13 12.69 9.71
N GLY A 89 -13.42 13.03 8.63
CA GLY A 89 -12.37 14.06 8.59
C GLY A 89 -11.05 13.69 9.28
N LEU A 90 -11.00 12.57 9.99
CA LEU A 90 -9.81 12.14 10.74
C LEU A 90 -8.69 11.60 9.82
N PRO A 91 -7.43 11.61 10.27
CA PRO A 91 -6.26 11.25 9.46
C PRO A 91 -6.11 9.72 9.29
N HIS A 92 -7.03 9.08 8.57
CA HIS A 92 -6.97 7.68 8.17
C HIS A 92 -7.64 7.45 6.80
N ASN A 93 -7.37 6.29 6.20
CA ASN A 93 -7.99 5.87 4.96
C ASN A 93 -9.46 5.55 5.16
N THR A 94 -10.32 5.92 4.22
CA THR A 94 -11.77 5.64 4.31
C THR A 94 -12.09 4.15 4.54
N LEU A 95 -11.26 3.22 4.06
CA LEU A 95 -11.41 1.78 4.28
C LEU A 95 -11.19 1.34 5.74
N LEU A 96 -10.50 2.15 6.54
CA LEU A 96 -10.23 1.92 7.96
C LEU A 96 -11.22 2.67 8.86
N CYS A 97 -12.21 3.36 8.28
CA CYS A 97 -13.14 4.16 9.04
C CYS A 97 -14.26 3.30 9.64
N SER A 98 -14.46 3.34 10.95
CA SER A 98 -15.59 2.67 11.63
C SER A 98 -16.97 3.22 11.22
N ASN A 99 -17.02 4.43 10.65
CA ASN A 99 -18.25 5.03 10.12
C ASN A 99 -18.53 4.65 8.66
N ARG A 100 -17.62 3.92 8.00
CA ARG A 100 -17.81 3.44 6.63
C ARG A 100 -19.02 2.51 6.57
N GLY A 101 -20.01 2.85 5.72
CA GLY A 101 -21.22 2.05 5.55
C GLY A 101 -22.39 2.43 6.46
N ARG A 102 -22.22 3.40 7.38
CA ARG A 102 -23.39 4.11 7.92
C ARG A 102 -23.99 4.95 6.79
N PRO A 103 -25.30 4.85 6.52
CA PRO A 103 -25.96 5.81 5.65
C PRO A 103 -25.69 7.20 6.22
N GLY A 104 -25.04 8.07 5.43
CA GLY A 104 -24.99 9.49 5.76
C GLY A 104 -26.42 10.04 5.84
N PRO A 105 -26.65 11.18 6.51
CA PRO A 105 -27.93 11.86 6.44
C PRO A 105 -28.23 12.12 4.96
N TYR A 106 -29.30 11.52 4.47
CA TYR A 106 -29.76 11.68 3.09
C TYR A 106 -29.87 13.18 2.81
N LYS A 107 -29.01 13.72 1.94
CA LYS A 107 -29.25 15.07 1.41
C LYS A 107 -30.42 14.94 0.43
N ARG A 108 -31.61 15.35 0.86
CA ARG A 108 -32.77 15.54 -0.03
C ARG A 108 -32.31 16.47 -1.15
N ARG A 109 -32.33 15.98 -2.40
CA ARG A 109 -32.14 16.84 -3.56
C ARG A 109 -33.33 17.79 -3.60
N HIS A 110 -33.07 19.09 -3.51
CA HIS A 110 -34.07 20.10 -3.85
C HIS A 110 -34.24 20.03 -5.38
N HIS A 111 -35.45 19.70 -5.81
CA HIS A 111 -35.93 19.94 -7.16
C HIS A 111 -36.35 21.40 -7.29
#